data_AF-A0A4V5N4X2-F1
#
_entry.id   AF-A0A4V5N4X2-F1
#
_cell.length_a   1.000
_cell.length_b   1.000
_cell.length_c   1.000
_cell.angle_alpha   90.00
_cell.angle_beta   90.00
_cell.angle_gamma   90.00
#
_symmetry.space_group_name_H-M   'P 1'
#
loop_
_entity.id
_entity.type
_entity.pdbx_description
1 polymer ?
#
loop_
_entity_poly.entity_id
_entity_poly.type
_entity_poly.pdbx_seq_one_letter_code
_entity_poly.pdbx_strand_id
1 'polypeptide(L)'
;MDDTLPLGRPSSFRSDYKLRQRIRQRLGLDPKAPEKLNGYRAEENLWPHIRSIFQEPMAEFLGVTVAVMFGCGAVAQALLSKAQAESYPDNYGDWGTVSFGWGFGIMIGIYVAGDSGAYLNPALTLAHAVYRGFSLRKVPVYFFCQFLGAFVGALLTYANYVSAIDFYAGNGIRRVPPAEGATAQIFVTFPQTFVPVASAFFSEVFATGLLTLSVFALKDDTSNGGIARASNNWFPLKMFFIYAAIGTCYGWETAFATNPARDFGPRVACSILGYGEALWTNAEYYFWVPLVAPFVGAILGGFIYDFFVYTGASPVNGPWLGIGLLFSRSEEQTNRDARQEEWQKLPEHQGN
;
A
#
# COMPACT_ATOMS: atom_id res chain seq x y z
N MET A 1 32.28 0.17 -55.81
CA MET A 1 32.16 -1.26 -55.44
C MET A 1 33.08 -1.41 -54.23
N ASP A 2 32.61 -1.37 -53.00
CA ASP A 2 31.36 -1.92 -52.50
C ASP A 2 30.90 -1.13 -51.27
N ASP A 3 29.70 -0.56 -51.34
CA ASP A 3 28.96 0.01 -50.22
C ASP A 3 28.20 -1.15 -49.56
N THR A 4 28.66 -1.63 -48.41
CA THR A 4 27.84 -2.46 -47.54
C THR A 4 27.62 -1.73 -46.22
N LEU A 5 26.57 -0.90 -46.21
CA LEU A 5 25.89 -0.49 -44.99
C LEU A 5 25.61 -1.74 -44.14
N PRO A 6 25.95 -1.77 -42.84
CA PRO A 6 25.54 -2.86 -42.00
C PRO A 6 24.01 -2.83 -41.94
N LEU A 7 23.40 -3.88 -42.51
CA LEU A 7 21.97 -4.18 -42.44
C LEU A 7 21.45 -3.82 -41.06
N GLY A 8 20.51 -2.88 -41.01
CA GLY A 8 19.90 -2.40 -39.77
C GLY A 8 19.43 -3.60 -38.95
N ARG A 9 20.04 -3.79 -37.77
CA ARG A 9 19.51 -4.74 -36.79
C ARG A 9 18.04 -4.39 -36.58
N PRO A 10 17.10 -5.34 -36.67
CA PRO A 10 15.71 -5.07 -36.33
C PRO A 10 15.68 -4.43 -34.94
N SER A 11 14.90 -3.36 -34.76
CA SER A 11 14.76 -2.66 -33.49
C SER A 11 14.35 -3.67 -32.42
N SER A 12 15.33 -4.17 -31.68
CA SER A 12 15.05 -5.09 -30.60
C SER A 12 14.32 -4.31 -29.51
N PHE A 13 13.43 -4.97 -28.77
CA PHE A 13 12.79 -4.38 -27.59
C PHE A 13 13.79 -3.69 -26.65
N ARG A 14 15.05 -4.18 -26.63
CA ARG A 14 16.17 -3.68 -25.81
C ARG A 14 16.69 -2.31 -26.26
N SER A 15 16.53 -1.93 -27.52
CA SER A 15 17.05 -0.67 -28.07
C SER A 15 15.95 0.36 -28.38
N ASP A 16 14.68 0.01 -28.17
CA ASP A 16 13.55 0.88 -28.52
C ASP A 16 13.13 1.77 -27.33
N TYR A 17 13.90 2.85 -27.16
CA TYR A 17 13.60 3.90 -26.17
C TYR A 17 12.19 4.50 -26.37
N LYS A 18 11.71 4.60 -27.63
CA LYS A 18 10.37 5.12 -27.93
C LYS A 18 9.29 4.16 -27.45
N LEU A 19 9.50 2.85 -27.55
CA LEU A 19 8.58 1.85 -27.02
C LEU A 19 8.47 1.94 -25.49
N ARG A 20 9.61 2.02 -24.78
CA ARG A 20 9.61 2.24 -23.32
C ARG A 20 8.80 3.48 -22.94
N GLN A 21 9.09 4.61 -23.58
CA GLN A 21 8.37 5.86 -23.34
C GLN A 21 6.86 5.72 -23.59
N ARG A 22 6.46 5.10 -24.72
CA ARG A 22 5.05 4.88 -25.06
C ARG A 22 4.33 4.00 -24.02
N ILE A 23 4.96 2.91 -23.57
CA ILE A 23 4.37 2.01 -22.57
C ILE A 23 4.20 2.77 -21.25
N ARG A 24 5.25 3.44 -20.77
CA ARG A 24 5.20 4.21 -19.51
C ARG A 24 4.13 5.30 -19.58
N GLN A 25 4.07 6.06 -20.67
CA GLN A 25 3.05 7.09 -20.90
C GLN A 25 1.63 6.51 -20.90
N ARG A 26 1.40 5.35 -21.53
CA ARG A 26 0.08 4.68 -21.54
C ARG A 26 -0.36 4.25 -20.14
N LEU A 27 0.59 3.78 -19.32
CA LEU A 27 0.35 3.42 -17.92
C LEU A 27 0.31 4.64 -16.98
N GLY A 28 0.47 5.85 -17.51
CA GLY A 28 0.57 7.07 -16.72
C GLY A 28 1.87 7.23 -15.94
N LEU A 29 2.82 6.30 -16.05
CA LEU A 29 4.17 6.36 -15.49
C LEU A 29 4.98 7.47 -16.16
N ASP A 30 6.00 7.99 -15.49
CA ASP A 30 6.84 9.06 -16.06
C ASP A 30 7.66 8.50 -17.23
N PRO A 31 7.39 8.90 -18.49
CA PRO A 31 8.12 8.39 -19.65
C PRO A 31 9.59 8.82 -19.66
N LYS A 32 9.96 9.88 -18.93
CA LYS A 32 11.32 10.42 -18.86
C LYS A 32 12.13 9.87 -17.69
N ALA A 33 11.54 9.05 -16.82
CA ALA A 33 12.24 8.48 -15.68
C ALA A 33 13.55 7.79 -16.12
N PRO A 34 14.66 8.03 -15.42
CA PRO A 34 15.98 7.54 -15.79
C PRO A 34 16.01 6.02 -15.83
N GLU A 35 16.71 5.46 -16.81
CA GLU A 35 16.87 4.03 -16.91
C GLU A 35 17.99 3.55 -15.98
N LYS A 36 17.63 2.85 -14.89
CA LYS A 36 18.61 2.34 -13.91
C LYS A 36 19.23 1.01 -14.39
N LEU A 37 20.01 1.05 -15.47
CA LEU A 37 20.73 -0.11 -16.05
C LEU A 37 22.17 -0.26 -15.53
N ASN A 38 22.39 -0.06 -14.23
CA ASN A 38 23.74 0.05 -13.64
C ASN A 38 24.45 -1.30 -13.40
N GLY A 39 24.00 -2.40 -14.03
CA GLY A 39 24.42 -3.77 -13.70
C GLY A 39 25.22 -4.49 -14.79
N TYR A 40 25.71 -5.70 -14.48
CA TYR A 40 26.49 -6.59 -15.36
C TYR A 40 25.84 -6.78 -16.73
N ARG A 41 26.33 -6.04 -17.74
CA ARG A 41 25.79 -6.04 -19.12
C ARG A 41 24.26 -5.90 -19.14
N ALA A 42 23.73 -5.03 -18.29
CA ALA A 42 22.27 -4.85 -18.15
C ALA A 42 21.62 -4.43 -19.48
N GLU A 43 22.34 -3.65 -20.29
CA GLU A 43 21.94 -3.23 -21.64
C GLU A 43 21.81 -4.40 -22.64
N GLU A 44 22.48 -5.52 -22.39
CA GLU A 44 22.38 -6.71 -23.25
C GLU A 44 21.19 -7.60 -22.87
N ASN A 45 20.65 -7.46 -21.66
CA ASN A 45 19.70 -8.40 -21.06
C ASN A 45 18.26 -7.89 -21.12
N LEU A 46 17.31 -8.79 -21.40
CA LEU A 46 15.89 -8.42 -21.52
C LEU A 46 15.27 -7.95 -20.18
N TRP A 47 15.60 -8.63 -19.09
CA TRP A 47 14.97 -8.39 -17.79
C TRP A 47 15.20 -6.97 -17.23
N PRO A 48 16.42 -6.42 -17.23
CA PRO A 48 16.65 -5.04 -16.82
C PRO A 48 15.77 -4.00 -17.53
N HIS A 49 15.51 -4.17 -18.84
CA HIS A 49 14.65 -3.28 -19.62
C HIS A 49 13.16 -3.44 -19.24
N ILE A 50 12.69 -4.66 -19.03
CA ILE A 50 11.31 -4.88 -18.53
C ILE A 50 11.15 -4.23 -17.15
N ARG A 51 12.11 -4.47 -16.25
CA ARG A 51 12.11 -3.88 -14.92
C ARG A 51 12.17 -2.35 -14.97
N SER A 52 12.90 -1.75 -15.92
CA SER A 52 12.98 -0.29 -16.07
C SER A 52 11.67 0.35 -16.56
N ILE A 53 10.77 -0.43 -17.16
CA ILE A 53 9.42 0.00 -17.56
C ILE A 53 8.48 -0.02 -16.36
N PHE A 54 8.50 -1.09 -15.56
CA PHE A 54 7.52 -1.37 -14.49
C PHE A 54 8.09 -1.20 -13.08
N GLN A 55 9.19 -0.46 -12.93
CA GLN A 55 9.94 -0.37 -11.68
C GLN A 55 9.07 0.04 -10.50
N GLU A 56 8.28 1.10 -10.66
CA GLU A 56 7.44 1.65 -9.59
C GLU A 56 6.32 0.67 -9.15
N PRO A 57 5.46 0.14 -10.04
CA PRO A 57 4.45 -0.82 -9.61
C PRO A 57 5.06 -2.15 -9.10
N MET A 58 6.21 -2.60 -9.63
CA MET A 58 6.90 -3.76 -9.08
C MET A 58 7.46 -3.52 -7.68
N ALA A 59 7.91 -2.30 -7.39
CA ALA A 59 8.37 -1.91 -6.08
C ALA A 59 7.20 -1.87 -5.07
N GLU A 60 6.02 -1.40 -5.47
CA GLU A 60 4.79 -1.53 -4.67
C GLU A 60 4.44 -2.99 -4.38
N PHE A 61 4.48 -3.86 -5.39
CA PHE A 61 4.26 -5.29 -5.21
C PHE A 61 5.16 -5.86 -4.10
N LEU A 62 6.47 -5.65 -4.20
CA LEU A 62 7.42 -6.21 -3.25
C LEU A 62 7.30 -5.55 -1.86
N GLY A 63 7.09 -4.24 -1.81
CA GLY A 63 6.88 -3.52 -0.55
C GLY A 63 5.64 -4.01 0.21
N VAL A 64 4.53 -4.27 -0.49
CA VAL A 64 3.32 -4.83 0.13
C VAL A 64 3.53 -6.29 0.54
N THR A 65 4.21 -7.10 -0.28
CA THR A 65 4.57 -8.47 0.10
C THR A 65 5.32 -8.49 1.43
N VAL A 66 6.35 -7.64 1.56
CA VAL A 66 7.13 -7.52 2.80
C VAL A 66 6.27 -7.04 3.96
N ALA A 67 5.47 -5.99 3.76
CA ALA A 67 4.61 -5.46 4.83
C ALA A 67 3.63 -6.51 5.36
N VAL A 68 2.99 -7.27 4.46
CA VAL A 68 2.07 -8.36 4.84
C VAL A 68 2.82 -9.52 5.49
N MET A 69 4.03 -9.87 5.03
CA MET A 69 4.80 -10.95 5.66
C MET A 69 5.10 -10.68 7.13
N PHE A 70 5.56 -9.45 7.45
CA PHE A 70 5.83 -9.04 8.83
C PHE A 70 4.56 -8.91 9.66
N GLY A 71 3.52 -8.26 9.11
CA GLY A 71 2.25 -8.08 9.78
C GLY A 71 1.55 -9.39 10.12
N CYS A 72 1.33 -10.25 9.11
CA CYS A 72 0.74 -11.58 9.30
C CYS A 72 1.65 -12.49 10.13
N GLY A 73 2.97 -12.38 10.00
CA GLY A 73 3.93 -13.13 10.81
C GLY A 73 3.81 -12.81 12.30
N ALA A 74 3.66 -11.53 12.65
CA ALA A 74 3.44 -11.12 14.04
C ALA A 74 2.10 -11.65 14.60
N VAL A 75 1.03 -11.63 13.79
CA VAL A 75 -0.26 -12.23 14.19
C VAL A 75 -0.15 -13.75 14.35
N ALA A 76 0.53 -14.43 13.42
CA ALA A 76 0.76 -15.87 13.49
C ALA A 76 1.53 -16.23 14.75
N GLN A 77 2.61 -15.53 15.06
CA GLN A 77 3.40 -15.78 16.26
C GLN A 77 2.58 -15.55 17.54
N ALA A 78 1.87 -14.43 17.64
CA ALA A 78 1.07 -14.10 18.82
C ALA A 78 -0.14 -15.03 19.02
N LEU A 79 -0.74 -15.53 17.93
CA LEU A 79 -1.88 -16.45 18.00
C LEU A 79 -1.44 -17.89 18.29
N LEU A 80 -0.50 -18.41 17.49
CA LEU A 80 -0.17 -19.83 17.44
C LEU A 80 0.68 -20.27 18.64
N SER A 81 1.53 -19.39 19.17
CA SER A 81 2.35 -19.72 20.35
C SER A 81 1.52 -19.97 21.62
N LYS A 82 0.29 -19.48 21.68
CA LYS A 82 -0.64 -19.76 22.79
C LYS A 82 -0.99 -21.24 22.93
N ALA A 83 -0.99 -22.02 21.85
CA ALA A 83 -1.29 -23.45 21.91
C ALA A 83 -0.19 -24.27 22.60
N GLN A 84 0.96 -23.67 22.91
CA GLN A 84 2.05 -24.35 23.60
C GLN A 84 2.15 -23.99 25.09
N ALA A 85 1.18 -23.26 25.67
CA ALA A 85 1.24 -22.78 27.05
C ALA A 85 1.52 -23.89 28.09
N GLU A 86 1.11 -25.14 27.83
CA GLU A 86 1.37 -26.28 28.71
C GLU A 86 2.81 -26.84 28.58
N SER A 87 3.42 -26.74 27.39
CA SER A 87 4.77 -27.24 27.11
C SER A 87 5.85 -26.17 27.29
N TYR A 88 5.51 -24.92 27.02
CA TYR A 88 6.34 -23.73 27.16
C TYR A 88 5.47 -22.64 27.80
N PRO A 89 5.76 -22.19 29.03
CA PRO A 89 4.91 -21.24 29.75
C PRO A 89 4.92 -19.84 29.11
N ASP A 90 5.87 -19.57 28.22
CA ASP A 90 6.03 -18.27 27.58
C ASP A 90 5.16 -18.16 26.32
N ASN A 91 4.41 -17.06 26.23
CA ASN A 91 3.72 -16.65 25.01
C ASN A 91 4.61 -15.68 24.22
N TYR A 92 4.82 -15.94 22.92
CA TYR A 92 5.76 -15.17 22.09
C TYR A 92 5.12 -13.95 21.39
N GLY A 93 3.93 -13.52 21.84
CA GLY A 93 3.35 -12.25 21.41
C GLY A 93 1.96 -11.94 21.95
N ASP A 94 1.64 -10.65 21.97
CA ASP A 94 0.33 -10.10 22.30
C ASP A 94 -0.12 -9.04 21.26
N TRP A 95 -1.20 -8.33 21.55
CA TRP A 95 -1.71 -7.26 20.68
C TRP A 95 -0.70 -6.14 20.43
N GLY A 96 0.13 -5.80 21.43
CA GLY A 96 1.20 -4.82 21.30
C GLY A 96 2.26 -5.29 20.30
N THR A 97 2.68 -6.55 20.40
CA THR A 97 3.62 -7.13 19.44
C THR A 97 3.06 -7.22 18.02
N VAL A 98 1.75 -7.48 17.87
CA VAL A 98 1.06 -7.42 16.58
C VAL A 98 1.10 -6.00 16.00
N SER A 99 0.78 -5.01 16.83
CA SER A 99 0.79 -3.60 16.42
C SER A 99 2.18 -3.14 15.96
N PHE A 100 3.24 -3.50 16.71
CA PHE A 100 4.62 -3.24 16.29
C PHE A 100 5.05 -4.04 15.07
N GLY A 101 4.62 -5.30 14.94
CA GLY A 101 4.91 -6.13 13.77
C GLY A 101 4.38 -5.51 12.48
N TRP A 102 3.15 -5.01 12.49
CA TRP A 102 2.60 -4.23 11.37
C TRP A 102 3.36 -2.93 11.12
N GLY A 103 3.72 -2.19 12.17
CA GLY A 103 4.58 -1.01 12.06
C GLY A 103 5.92 -1.31 11.38
N PHE A 104 6.60 -2.38 11.78
CA PHE A 104 7.88 -2.80 11.19
C PHE A 104 7.70 -3.22 9.73
N GLY A 105 6.65 -3.97 9.43
CA GLY A 105 6.31 -4.37 8.07
C GLY A 105 6.15 -3.17 7.14
N ILE A 106 5.41 -2.15 7.58
CA ILE A 106 5.22 -0.92 6.80
C ILE A 106 6.55 -0.17 6.64
N MET A 107 7.33 0.01 7.70
CA MET A 107 8.62 0.70 7.60
C MET A 107 9.56 0.03 6.60
N ILE A 108 9.73 -1.29 6.69
CA ILE A 108 10.60 -2.04 5.78
C ILE A 108 10.01 -2.04 4.36
N GLY A 109 8.69 -2.21 4.23
CA GLY A 109 8.00 -2.09 2.95
C GLY A 109 8.23 -0.75 2.27
N ILE A 110 8.26 0.35 3.02
CA ILE A 110 8.54 1.69 2.48
C ILE A 110 9.98 1.79 2.01
N TYR A 111 10.95 1.25 2.76
CA TYR A 111 12.35 1.20 2.31
C TYR A 111 12.49 0.42 0.99
N VAL A 112 11.78 -0.69 0.85
CA VAL A 112 11.77 -1.52 -0.36
C VAL A 112 11.12 -0.80 -1.54
N ALA A 113 10.00 -0.10 -1.30
CA ALA A 113 9.20 0.54 -2.33
C ALA A 113 9.58 2.01 -2.61
N GLY A 114 10.71 2.51 -2.10
CA GLY A 114 11.03 3.94 -2.14
C GLY A 114 10.90 4.60 -3.52
N ASP A 115 11.33 3.91 -4.57
CA ASP A 115 11.26 4.38 -5.97
C ASP A 115 9.83 4.52 -6.53
N SER A 116 8.80 3.97 -5.87
CA SER A 116 7.39 4.09 -6.31
C SER A 116 6.62 5.25 -5.67
N GLY A 117 7.22 5.93 -4.69
CA GLY A 117 6.54 6.79 -3.72
C GLY A 117 6.07 6.06 -2.46
N ALA A 118 6.22 4.73 -2.43
CA ALA A 118 5.96 3.83 -1.30
C ALA A 118 4.58 4.02 -0.67
N TYR A 119 3.50 3.88 -1.46
CA TYR A 119 2.14 4.03 -0.95
C TYR A 119 1.67 2.76 -0.21
N LEU A 120 1.98 1.59 -0.76
CA LEU A 120 1.68 0.26 -0.23
C LEU A 120 0.20 -0.02 0.07
N ASN A 121 -0.68 0.90 -0.29
CA ASN A 121 -2.05 0.95 0.15
C ASN A 121 -2.91 1.61 -0.94
N PRO A 122 -3.89 0.88 -1.53
CA PRO A 122 -4.78 1.43 -2.53
C PRO A 122 -5.50 2.72 -2.09
N ALA A 123 -5.90 2.81 -0.82
CA ALA A 123 -6.58 4.00 -0.29
C ALA A 123 -5.66 5.23 -0.27
N LEU A 124 -4.40 5.07 0.17
CA LEU A 124 -3.41 6.15 0.12
C LEU A 124 -3.04 6.51 -1.31
N THR A 125 -2.87 5.52 -2.20
CA THR A 125 -2.62 5.77 -3.63
C THR A 125 -3.73 6.62 -4.25
N LEU A 126 -5.00 6.33 -3.94
CA LEU A 126 -6.12 7.13 -4.43
C LEU A 126 -6.17 8.53 -3.80
N ALA A 127 -5.95 8.65 -2.49
CA ALA A 127 -5.92 9.96 -1.82
C ALA A 127 -4.82 10.86 -2.39
N HIS A 128 -3.63 10.31 -2.67
CA HIS A 128 -2.57 11.05 -3.35
C HIS A 128 -2.93 11.44 -4.79
N ALA A 129 -3.73 10.63 -5.50
CA ALA A 129 -4.25 11.01 -6.82
C ALA A 129 -5.23 12.19 -6.74
N VAL A 130 -6.06 12.23 -5.72
CA VAL A 130 -7.02 13.32 -5.50
C VAL A 130 -6.29 14.60 -5.08
N TYR A 131 -5.43 14.54 -4.07
CA TYR A 131 -4.91 15.74 -3.40
C TYR A 131 -3.47 16.13 -3.73
N ARG A 132 -2.65 15.22 -4.28
CA ARG A 132 -1.19 15.44 -4.47
C ARG A 132 -0.72 15.22 -5.91
N GLY A 133 -1.64 15.25 -6.87
CA GLY A 133 -1.31 15.21 -8.30
C GLY A 133 -0.82 13.86 -8.82
N PHE A 134 -0.95 12.78 -8.04
CA PHE A 134 -0.62 11.44 -8.54
C PHE A 134 -1.53 11.07 -9.72
N SER A 135 -0.93 10.62 -10.82
CA SER A 135 -1.68 10.36 -12.06
C SER A 135 -2.70 9.23 -11.86
N LEU A 136 -3.99 9.53 -12.04
CA LEU A 136 -5.08 8.56 -12.00
C LEU A 136 -4.88 7.39 -12.98
N ARG A 137 -4.10 7.58 -14.06
CA ARG A 137 -3.76 6.50 -15.02
C ARG A 137 -2.81 5.46 -14.43
N LYS A 138 -2.02 5.80 -13.41
CA LYS A 138 -1.13 4.87 -12.68
C LYS A 138 -1.89 4.02 -11.67
N VAL A 139 -3.03 4.50 -11.18
CA VAL A 139 -3.78 3.88 -10.08
C VAL A 139 -4.12 2.40 -10.35
N PRO A 140 -4.63 1.99 -11.53
CA PRO A 140 -4.96 0.59 -11.77
C PRO A 140 -3.77 -0.37 -11.69
N VAL A 141 -2.60 0.03 -12.21
CA VAL A 141 -1.41 -0.84 -12.17
C VAL A 141 -0.81 -0.90 -10.76
N TYR A 142 -0.87 0.20 -10.00
CA TYR A 142 -0.49 0.21 -8.58
C TYR A 142 -1.40 -0.70 -7.76
N PHE A 143 -2.73 -0.58 -7.92
CA PHE A 143 -3.69 -1.42 -7.22
C PHE A 143 -3.44 -2.90 -7.51
N PHE A 144 -3.32 -3.27 -8.78
CA PHE A 144 -3.05 -4.65 -9.18
C PHE A 144 -1.81 -5.21 -8.49
N CYS A 145 -0.70 -4.46 -8.53
CA CYS A 145 0.55 -4.88 -7.89
C CYS A 145 0.46 -4.92 -6.35
N GLN A 146 -0.25 -3.98 -5.72
CA GLN A 146 -0.46 -3.98 -4.26
C GLN A 146 -1.31 -5.18 -3.82
N PHE A 147 -2.44 -5.45 -4.48
CA PHE A 147 -3.29 -6.62 -4.19
C PHE A 147 -2.53 -7.93 -4.41
N LEU A 148 -1.79 -8.04 -5.52
CA LEU A 148 -0.97 -9.22 -5.81
C LEU A 148 0.17 -9.39 -4.79
N GLY A 149 0.78 -8.28 -4.35
CA GLY A 149 1.83 -8.29 -3.35
C GLY A 149 1.33 -8.81 -2.01
N ALA A 150 0.15 -8.36 -1.58
CA ALA A 150 -0.48 -8.81 -0.35
C ALA A 150 -0.91 -10.29 -0.42
N PHE A 151 -1.44 -10.72 -1.57
CA PHE A 151 -1.75 -12.13 -1.85
C PHE A 151 -0.52 -13.02 -1.70
N VAL A 152 0.61 -12.65 -2.33
CA VAL A 152 1.86 -13.41 -2.23
C VAL A 152 2.42 -13.39 -0.81
N GLY A 153 2.38 -12.24 -0.13
CA GLY A 153 2.84 -12.12 1.26
C GLY A 153 2.11 -13.07 2.20
N ALA A 154 0.79 -13.18 2.07
CA ALA A 154 -0.01 -14.12 2.86
C ALA A 154 0.35 -15.59 2.57
N LEU A 155 0.54 -15.96 1.30
CA LEU A 155 0.94 -17.33 0.94
C LEU A 155 2.32 -17.69 1.50
N LEU A 156 3.29 -16.78 1.47
CA LEU A 156 4.62 -16.99 2.02
C LEU A 156 4.58 -17.13 3.54
N THR A 157 3.82 -16.28 4.25
CA THR A 157 3.63 -16.43 5.69
C THR A 157 2.92 -17.74 6.03
N TYR A 158 1.90 -18.12 5.27
CA TYR A 158 1.24 -19.41 5.44
C TYR A 158 2.22 -20.58 5.27
N ALA A 159 3.03 -20.56 4.21
CA ALA A 159 4.03 -21.59 3.96
C ALA A 159 5.03 -21.72 5.13
N ASN A 160 5.42 -20.60 5.75
CA ASN A 160 6.28 -20.58 6.93
C ASN A 160 5.60 -21.14 8.20
N TYR A 161 4.30 -20.88 8.38
CA TYR A 161 3.56 -21.24 9.60
C TYR A 161 2.66 -22.47 9.47
N VAL A 162 2.64 -23.18 8.33
CA VAL A 162 1.71 -24.28 8.09
C VAL A 162 1.74 -25.35 9.20
N SER A 163 2.92 -25.76 9.65
CA SER A 163 3.06 -26.75 10.73
C SER A 163 2.50 -26.25 12.06
N ALA A 164 2.68 -24.96 12.37
CA ALA A 164 2.15 -24.35 13.59
C ALA A 164 0.62 -24.15 13.51
N ILE A 165 0.11 -23.83 12.32
CA ILE A 165 -1.33 -23.77 12.05
C ILE A 165 -1.97 -25.15 12.22
N ASP A 166 -1.35 -26.20 11.67
CA ASP A 166 -1.84 -27.58 11.80
C ASP A 166 -1.74 -28.08 13.25
N PHE A 167 -0.71 -27.69 13.99
CA PHE A 167 -0.60 -27.97 15.42
C PHE A 167 -1.70 -27.26 16.23
N TYR A 168 -1.97 -25.98 15.93
CA TYR A 168 -2.95 -25.17 16.65
C TYR A 168 -4.41 -25.56 16.35
N ALA A 169 -4.75 -25.74 15.08
CA ALA A 169 -6.14 -25.94 14.62
C ALA A 169 -6.51 -27.41 14.36
N GLY A 170 -5.50 -28.27 14.21
CA GLY A 170 -5.61 -29.64 13.69
C GLY A 170 -5.15 -29.74 12.23
N ASN A 171 -4.63 -30.92 11.86
CA ASN A 171 -4.02 -31.15 10.54
C ASN A 171 -5.00 -30.90 9.38
N GLY A 172 -4.65 -29.97 8.50
CA GLY A 172 -5.48 -29.59 7.33
C GLY A 172 -6.73 -28.78 7.68
N ILE A 173 -6.90 -28.36 8.94
CA ILE A 173 -8.08 -27.62 9.39
C ILE A 173 -7.86 -26.12 9.21
N ARG A 174 -8.76 -25.46 8.47
CA ARG A 174 -8.70 -24.02 8.16
C ARG A 174 -10.02 -23.36 8.54
N ARG A 175 -10.08 -22.78 9.73
CA ARG A 175 -11.29 -22.20 10.32
C ARG A 175 -11.24 -20.67 10.35
N VAL A 176 -12.43 -20.08 10.25
CA VAL A 176 -12.69 -18.64 10.28
C VAL A 176 -13.29 -18.25 11.64
N PRO A 177 -12.89 -17.12 12.26
CA PRO A 177 -13.53 -16.65 13.49
C PRO A 177 -15.04 -16.50 13.34
N PRO A 178 -15.84 -16.66 14.40
CA PRO A 178 -15.43 -16.88 15.80
C PRO A 178 -15.25 -18.36 16.18
N ALA A 179 -15.11 -19.27 15.21
CA ALA A 179 -14.95 -20.69 15.50
C ALA A 179 -13.69 -20.96 16.35
N GLU A 180 -13.78 -21.94 17.25
CA GLU A 180 -12.64 -22.37 18.06
C GLU A 180 -11.51 -22.93 17.16
N GLY A 181 -10.26 -22.57 17.47
CA GLY A 181 -9.11 -22.92 16.64
C GLY A 181 -9.08 -22.19 15.29
N ALA A 182 -9.83 -21.09 15.11
CA ALA A 182 -9.76 -20.27 13.92
C ALA A 182 -8.34 -19.70 13.72
N THR A 183 -7.90 -19.70 12.46
CA THR A 183 -6.58 -19.20 12.06
C THR A 183 -6.63 -18.22 10.89
N ALA A 184 -7.81 -17.98 10.29
CA ALA A 184 -7.97 -17.02 9.19
C ALA A 184 -7.58 -15.59 9.59
N GLN A 185 -7.77 -15.23 10.86
CA GLN A 185 -7.43 -13.90 11.41
C GLN A 185 -5.92 -13.59 11.40
N ILE A 186 -5.06 -14.59 11.14
CA ILE A 186 -3.64 -14.36 10.85
C ILE A 186 -3.48 -13.49 9.60
N PHE A 187 -4.32 -13.72 8.60
CA PHE A 187 -4.15 -13.18 7.25
C PHE A 187 -5.11 -12.04 6.95
N VAL A 188 -6.37 -12.18 7.36
CA VAL A 188 -7.46 -11.25 7.04
C VAL A 188 -8.12 -10.69 8.30
N THR A 189 -8.83 -9.57 8.18
CA THR A 189 -9.52 -8.97 9.31
C THR A 189 -10.96 -9.47 9.43
N PHE A 190 -11.42 -9.52 10.68
CA PHE A 190 -12.81 -9.80 11.07
C PHE A 190 -13.18 -8.85 12.21
N PRO A 191 -14.44 -8.39 12.28
CA PRO A 191 -14.90 -7.57 13.38
C PRO A 191 -15.08 -8.45 14.63
N GLN A 192 -14.99 -7.85 15.80
CA GLN A 192 -15.41 -8.53 17.03
C GLN A 192 -16.91 -8.85 16.97
N THR A 193 -17.33 -9.92 17.63
CA THR A 193 -18.72 -10.43 17.58
C THR A 193 -19.76 -9.44 18.09
N PHE A 194 -19.35 -8.44 18.89
CA PHE A 194 -20.23 -7.39 19.41
C PHE A 194 -20.30 -6.15 18.52
N VAL A 195 -19.50 -6.07 17.45
CA VAL A 195 -19.38 -4.88 16.59
C VAL A 195 -20.32 -5.02 15.38
N PRO A 196 -21.36 -4.18 15.26
CA PRO A 196 -22.22 -4.15 14.08
C PRO A 196 -21.46 -3.66 12.85
N VAL A 197 -21.90 -4.05 11.64
CA VAL A 197 -21.26 -3.65 10.37
C VAL A 197 -21.12 -2.12 10.23
N ALA A 198 -22.12 -1.35 10.67
CA ALA A 198 -22.08 0.11 10.63
C ALA A 198 -20.94 0.68 11.51
N SER A 199 -20.77 0.14 12.72
CA SER A 199 -19.67 0.53 13.61
C SER A 199 -18.32 0.10 13.05
N ALA A 200 -18.25 -1.11 12.46
CA ALA A 200 -17.03 -1.58 11.83
C ALA A 200 -16.62 -0.70 10.63
N PHE A 201 -17.59 -0.29 9.81
CA PHE A 201 -17.37 0.66 8.73
C PHE A 201 -16.85 2.00 9.24
N PHE A 202 -17.47 2.57 10.29
CA PHE A 202 -16.99 3.80 10.91
C PHE A 202 -15.57 3.66 11.45
N SER A 203 -15.26 2.55 12.13
CA SER A 203 -13.95 2.26 12.69
C SER A 203 -12.85 2.26 11.62
N GLU A 204 -13.10 1.59 10.48
CA GLU A 204 -12.17 1.58 9.34
C GLU A 204 -12.04 2.95 8.64
N VAL A 205 -13.14 3.71 8.51
CA VAL A 205 -13.10 5.10 8.01
C VAL A 205 -12.24 5.97 8.93
N PHE A 206 -12.46 5.87 10.24
CA PHE A 206 -11.80 6.69 11.24
C PHE A 206 -10.29 6.40 11.31
N ALA A 207 -9.91 5.13 11.43
CA ALA A 207 -8.51 4.72 11.47
C ALA A 207 -7.76 5.09 10.18
N THR A 208 -8.38 4.91 9.00
CA THR A 208 -7.76 5.27 7.72
C THR A 208 -7.69 6.79 7.51
N GLY A 209 -8.66 7.54 8.04
CA GLY A 209 -8.64 8.99 8.06
C GLY A 209 -7.47 9.53 8.88
N LEU A 210 -7.25 9.00 10.09
CA LEU A 210 -6.10 9.34 10.92
C LEU A 210 -4.77 8.97 10.25
N LEU A 211 -4.71 7.79 9.62
CA LEU A 211 -3.55 7.37 8.84
C LEU A 211 -3.23 8.39 7.74
N THR A 212 -4.23 8.75 6.94
CA THR A 212 -4.02 9.61 5.76
C THR A 212 -3.70 11.05 6.16
N LEU A 213 -4.40 11.58 7.17
CA LEU A 213 -4.08 12.88 7.77
C LEU A 213 -2.62 12.91 8.24
N SER A 214 -2.17 11.85 8.92
CA SER A 214 -0.80 11.75 9.43
C SER A 214 0.21 11.64 8.28
N VAL A 215 -0.06 10.83 7.25
CA VAL A 215 0.79 10.72 6.06
C VAL A 215 0.94 12.07 5.35
N PHE A 216 -0.16 12.80 5.18
CA PHE A 216 -0.14 14.11 4.53
C PHE A 216 0.62 15.13 5.39
N ALA A 217 0.44 15.11 6.71
CA ALA A 217 1.20 15.93 7.64
C ALA A 217 2.71 15.64 7.60
N LEU A 218 3.10 14.37 7.48
CA LEU A 218 4.50 13.99 7.42
C LEU A 218 5.17 14.33 6.08
N LYS A 219 4.39 14.44 5.00
CA LYS A 219 4.85 14.77 3.65
C LYS A 219 4.62 16.24 3.29
N ASP A 220 4.14 17.07 4.21
CA ASP A 220 3.89 18.48 3.96
C ASP A 220 5.18 19.31 4.09
N ASP A 221 5.75 19.68 2.95
CA ASP A 221 6.94 20.52 2.87
C ASP A 221 6.61 22.03 2.89
N THR A 222 5.32 22.40 2.84
CA THR A 222 4.83 23.80 2.89
C THR A 222 4.70 24.35 4.30
N SER A 223 4.83 23.48 5.32
CA SER A 223 4.87 23.88 6.72
C SER A 223 5.98 24.92 6.96
N ASN A 224 5.59 26.14 7.37
CA ASN A 224 6.45 27.29 7.64
C ASN A 224 7.32 27.12 8.91
N GLY A 225 8.16 26.09 8.94
CA GLY A 225 9.05 25.81 10.08
C GLY A 225 8.34 25.15 11.27
N GLY A 226 7.16 24.56 11.07
CA GLY A 226 6.57 23.65 12.05
C GLY A 226 7.48 22.44 12.30
N ILE A 227 7.32 21.79 13.46
CA ILE A 227 8.14 20.64 13.92
C ILE A 227 8.26 19.53 12.84
N ALA A 228 7.28 19.42 11.95
CA ALA A 228 7.17 18.39 10.93
C ALA A 228 7.73 18.78 9.55
N ARG A 229 8.98 19.25 9.44
CA ARG A 229 9.74 19.07 8.18
C ARG A 229 10.10 17.59 8.04
N ALA A 230 9.10 16.78 7.74
CA ALA A 230 9.14 15.35 7.99
C ALA A 230 9.36 14.48 6.75
N SER A 231 9.36 15.07 5.55
CA SER A 231 9.88 14.49 4.32
C SER A 231 11.41 14.46 4.35
N ASN A 232 11.95 13.61 5.21
CA ASN A 232 13.38 13.34 5.27
C ASN A 232 13.59 11.82 5.38
N ASN A 233 14.85 11.38 5.44
CA ASN A 233 15.21 9.94 5.50
C ASN A 233 14.57 9.18 6.68
N TRP A 234 13.88 9.86 7.60
CA TRP A 234 13.14 9.30 8.73
C TRP A 234 11.66 9.00 8.44
N PHE A 235 11.12 9.35 7.26
CA PHE A 235 9.73 9.07 6.91
C PHE A 235 9.33 7.60 7.16
N PRO A 236 10.14 6.58 6.79
CA PRO A 236 9.80 5.18 7.08
C PRO A 236 9.66 4.88 8.57
N LEU A 237 10.54 5.44 9.42
CA LEU A 237 10.46 5.25 10.88
C LEU A 237 9.23 5.93 11.48
N LYS A 238 8.85 7.11 10.97
CA LYS A 238 7.62 7.78 11.42
C LYS A 238 6.38 6.98 11.06
N MET A 239 6.39 6.34 9.90
CA MET A 239 5.31 5.42 9.48
C MET A 239 5.22 4.17 10.36
N PHE A 240 6.35 3.65 10.87
CA PHE A 240 6.32 2.61 11.93
C PHE A 240 5.48 3.06 13.12
N PHE A 241 5.76 4.25 13.67
CA PHE A 241 5.05 4.76 14.84
C PHE A 241 3.57 5.02 14.56
N ILE A 242 3.21 5.54 13.37
CA ILE A 242 1.81 5.76 13.00
C ILE A 242 1.03 4.45 12.96
N TYR A 243 1.53 3.44 12.24
CA TYR A 243 0.82 2.16 12.13
C TYR A 243 0.76 1.42 13.46
N ALA A 244 1.84 1.46 14.26
CA ALA A 244 1.84 0.90 15.60
C ALA A 244 0.83 1.60 16.53
N ALA A 245 0.73 2.94 16.46
CA ALA A 245 -0.23 3.70 17.25
C ALA A 245 -1.68 3.39 16.83
N ILE A 246 -1.97 3.33 15.53
CA ILE A 246 -3.30 2.96 15.04
C ILE A 246 -3.69 1.56 15.50
N GLY A 247 -2.78 0.58 15.37
CA GLY A 247 -3.03 -0.78 15.84
C GLY A 247 -3.28 -0.85 17.34
N THR A 248 -2.49 -0.11 18.13
CA THR A 248 -2.61 -0.09 19.60
C THR A 248 -3.87 0.60 20.07
N CYS A 249 -4.27 1.71 19.45
CA CYS A 249 -5.39 2.55 19.91
C CYS A 249 -6.74 2.16 19.32
N TYR A 250 -6.78 1.74 18.06
CA TYR A 250 -8.03 1.58 17.29
C TYR A 250 -8.18 0.19 16.66
N GLY A 251 -7.33 -0.76 17.06
CA GLY A 251 -7.26 -2.04 16.38
C GLY A 251 -8.13 -3.16 16.95
N TRP A 252 -8.68 -3.03 18.15
CA TRP A 252 -9.42 -4.13 18.79
C TRP A 252 -10.71 -4.50 18.03
N GLU A 253 -11.49 -3.51 17.58
CA GLU A 253 -12.82 -3.74 16.99
C GLU A 253 -12.78 -4.45 15.64
N THR A 254 -11.85 -4.08 14.76
CA THR A 254 -11.81 -4.52 13.36
C THR A 254 -10.44 -4.99 12.87
N ALA A 255 -9.44 -5.03 13.75
CA ALA A 255 -8.03 -5.30 13.40
C ALA A 255 -7.42 -4.28 12.40
N PHE A 256 -7.89 -3.03 12.44
CA PHE A 256 -7.31 -1.85 11.78
C PHE A 256 -6.88 -2.12 10.33
N ALA A 257 -7.79 -2.66 9.51
CA ALA A 257 -7.44 -3.11 8.17
C ALA A 257 -6.75 -1.98 7.38
N THR A 258 -7.33 -0.77 7.39
CA THR A 258 -6.82 0.52 6.88
C THR A 258 -6.28 0.57 5.45
N ASN A 259 -6.22 -0.59 4.79
CA ASN A 259 -5.55 -0.84 3.54
C ASN A 259 -6.32 -1.96 2.81
N PRO A 260 -7.01 -1.64 1.70
CA PRO A 260 -7.77 -2.62 0.95
C PRO A 260 -6.94 -3.82 0.47
N ALA A 261 -5.66 -3.60 0.10
CA ALA A 261 -4.78 -4.68 -0.35
C ALA A 261 -4.41 -5.64 0.77
N ARG A 262 -4.16 -5.11 1.98
CA ARG A 262 -3.82 -5.88 3.20
C ARG A 262 -4.91 -6.85 3.64
N ASP A 263 -6.15 -6.64 3.19
CA ASP A 263 -7.24 -7.57 3.48
C ASP A 263 -7.63 -8.41 2.26
N PHE A 264 -7.94 -7.78 1.12
CA PHE A 264 -8.51 -8.49 -0.03
C PHE A 264 -7.53 -9.50 -0.66
N GLY A 265 -6.25 -9.13 -0.81
CA GLY A 265 -5.24 -10.03 -1.35
C GLY A 265 -5.09 -11.31 -0.51
N PRO A 266 -4.85 -11.18 0.81
CA PRO A 266 -4.84 -12.32 1.73
C PRO A 266 -6.16 -13.10 1.77
N ARG A 267 -7.32 -12.44 1.61
CA ARG A 267 -8.63 -13.12 1.59
C ARG A 267 -8.79 -14.04 0.38
N VAL A 268 -8.32 -13.60 -0.79
CA VAL A 268 -8.24 -14.45 -1.98
C VAL A 268 -7.25 -15.60 -1.76
N ALA A 269 -6.09 -15.36 -1.12
CA ALA A 269 -5.15 -16.42 -0.76
C ALA A 269 -5.80 -17.46 0.17
N CYS A 270 -6.46 -17.03 1.25
CA CYS A 270 -7.17 -17.91 2.17
C CYS A 270 -8.27 -18.75 1.50
N SER A 271 -8.92 -18.22 0.46
CA SER A 271 -9.90 -18.97 -0.32
C SER A 271 -9.26 -20.17 -1.03
N ILE A 272 -8.06 -19.98 -1.61
CA ILE A 272 -7.28 -21.06 -2.24
C ILE A 272 -6.74 -22.05 -1.20
N LEU A 273 -6.39 -21.56 0.00
CA LEU A 273 -5.89 -22.39 1.11
C LEU A 273 -6.98 -23.22 1.80
N GLY A 274 -8.25 -23.09 1.42
CA GLY A 274 -9.34 -23.94 1.91
C GLY A 274 -10.06 -23.44 3.16
N TYR A 275 -9.97 -22.15 3.49
CA TYR A 275 -10.74 -21.55 4.61
C TYR A 275 -12.26 -21.43 4.34
N GLY A 276 -12.71 -21.71 3.12
CA GLY A 276 -14.12 -21.83 2.76
C GLY A 276 -14.88 -20.50 2.61
N GLU A 277 -16.19 -20.62 2.38
CA GLU A 277 -17.08 -19.49 2.07
C GLU A 277 -17.27 -18.52 3.25
N ALA A 278 -17.03 -18.99 4.48
CA ALA A 278 -17.13 -18.16 5.68
C ALA A 278 -16.21 -16.92 5.61
N LEU A 279 -15.12 -16.94 4.85
CA LEU A 279 -14.30 -15.76 4.58
C LEU A 279 -15.10 -14.58 4.01
N TRP A 280 -16.16 -14.86 3.26
CA TRP A 280 -16.94 -13.89 2.50
C TRP A 280 -18.30 -13.63 3.11
N THR A 281 -18.86 -14.57 3.86
CA THR A 281 -20.20 -14.46 4.47
C THR A 281 -20.18 -14.05 5.94
N ASN A 282 -19.02 -14.11 6.62
CA ASN A 282 -18.89 -13.78 8.04
C ASN A 282 -19.31 -12.34 8.36
N ALA A 283 -19.90 -12.16 9.55
CA ALA A 283 -20.31 -10.86 10.10
C ALA A 283 -21.07 -10.00 9.09
N GLU A 284 -22.16 -10.56 8.53
CA GLU A 284 -23.01 -9.89 7.53
C GLU A 284 -22.21 -9.41 6.31
N TYR A 285 -21.42 -10.32 5.74
CA TYR A 285 -20.56 -10.05 4.58
C TYR A 285 -19.49 -8.98 4.82
N TYR A 286 -18.85 -8.99 6.00
CA TYR A 286 -17.88 -7.97 6.40
C TYR A 286 -16.75 -7.68 5.39
N PHE A 287 -16.40 -8.63 4.50
CA PHE A 287 -15.29 -8.49 3.54
C PHE A 287 -15.30 -7.19 2.72
N TRP A 288 -16.48 -6.61 2.43
CA TRP A 288 -16.57 -5.38 1.65
C TRP A 288 -16.19 -4.14 2.47
N VAL A 289 -16.27 -4.19 3.80
CA VAL A 289 -15.92 -3.09 4.70
C VAL A 289 -14.45 -2.69 4.58
N PRO A 290 -13.45 -3.57 4.81
CA PRO A 290 -12.04 -3.22 4.64
C PRO A 290 -11.67 -2.97 3.16
N LEU A 291 -12.51 -3.34 2.20
CA LEU A 291 -12.32 -3.03 0.79
C LEU A 291 -12.79 -1.61 0.43
N VAL A 292 -13.81 -1.07 1.09
CA VAL A 292 -14.46 0.21 0.73
C VAL A 292 -14.21 1.31 1.76
N ALA A 293 -14.39 1.03 3.05
CA ALA A 293 -14.28 2.01 4.12
C ALA A 293 -12.91 2.75 4.14
N PRO A 294 -11.77 2.08 3.90
CA PRO A 294 -10.49 2.78 3.85
C PRO A 294 -10.40 3.85 2.76
N PHE A 295 -11.03 3.66 1.60
CA PHE A 295 -11.06 4.70 0.57
C PHE A 295 -11.79 5.96 1.06
N VAL A 296 -12.94 5.77 1.71
CA VAL A 296 -13.71 6.88 2.29
C VAL A 296 -12.88 7.58 3.37
N GLY A 297 -12.29 6.81 4.28
CA GLY A 297 -11.40 7.33 5.33
C GLY A 297 -10.23 8.12 4.75
N ALA A 298 -9.54 7.60 3.74
CA ALA A 298 -8.40 8.28 3.15
C ALA A 298 -8.77 9.60 2.46
N ILE A 299 -9.89 9.62 1.74
CA ILE A 299 -10.38 10.84 1.10
C ILE A 299 -10.77 11.90 2.14
N LEU A 300 -11.46 11.49 3.21
CA LEU A 300 -11.85 12.40 4.30
C LEU A 300 -10.63 12.90 5.09
N GLY A 301 -9.68 12.02 5.43
CA GLY A 301 -8.46 12.40 6.14
C GLY A 301 -7.62 13.40 5.35
N GLY A 302 -7.49 13.19 4.04
CA GLY A 302 -6.83 14.13 3.13
C GLY A 302 -7.56 15.47 3.04
N PHE A 303 -8.91 15.45 2.93
CA PHE A 303 -9.72 16.67 2.94
C PHE A 303 -9.52 17.47 4.23
N ILE A 304 -9.60 16.82 5.38
CA ILE A 304 -9.47 17.46 6.70
C ILE A 304 -8.09 18.11 6.83
N TYR A 305 -7.03 17.39 6.48
CA TYR A 305 -5.68 17.96 6.54
C TYR A 305 -5.55 19.18 5.61
N ASP A 306 -6.07 19.07 4.39
CA ASP A 306 -5.95 20.14 3.43
C ASP A 306 -6.78 21.37 3.78
N PHE A 307 -7.98 21.16 4.32
CA PHE A 307 -8.89 22.24 4.70
C PHE A 307 -8.36 23.05 5.89
N PHE A 308 -7.72 22.39 6.86
CA PHE A 308 -7.30 23.05 8.11
C PHE A 308 -5.82 23.42 8.17
N VAL A 309 -4.93 22.73 7.44
CA VAL A 309 -3.48 22.82 7.65
C VAL A 309 -2.71 23.08 6.35
N TYR A 310 -2.96 22.30 5.30
CA TYR A 310 -2.14 22.35 4.09
C TYR A 310 -2.36 23.65 3.30
N THR A 311 -1.28 24.32 2.91
CA THR A 311 -1.37 25.57 2.13
C THR A 311 -0.81 25.44 0.71
N GLY A 312 -0.32 24.25 0.32
CA GLY A 312 0.22 23.97 -1.01
C GLY A 312 -0.84 23.62 -2.06
N ALA A 313 -0.39 23.12 -3.21
CA ALA A 313 -1.29 22.82 -4.33
C ALA A 313 -2.20 21.61 -4.06
N SER A 314 -3.46 21.91 -3.78
CA SER A 314 -4.54 20.94 -3.55
C SER A 314 -5.85 21.45 -4.18
N PRO A 315 -6.76 20.57 -4.64
CA PRO A 315 -8.10 20.98 -5.03
C PRO A 315 -8.83 21.80 -3.95
N VAL A 316 -8.58 21.50 -2.67
CA VAL A 316 -9.22 22.18 -1.52
C VAL A 316 -8.81 23.65 -1.42
N ASN A 317 -7.57 23.96 -1.80
CA ASN A 317 -7.04 25.33 -1.81
C ASN A 317 -7.39 26.10 -3.08
N GLY A 318 -8.14 25.48 -4.01
CA GLY A 318 -8.68 26.13 -5.21
C GLY A 318 -10.01 26.84 -4.96
N PRO A 319 -10.51 27.60 -5.96
CA PRO A 319 -11.81 28.27 -5.87
C PRO A 319 -12.94 27.30 -5.47
N TRP A 320 -13.76 27.72 -4.50
CA TRP A 320 -14.91 26.96 -4.00
C TRP A 320 -14.57 25.54 -3.52
N LEU A 321 -13.43 25.35 -2.85
CA LEU A 321 -12.95 24.04 -2.38
C LEU A 321 -12.80 23.01 -3.53
N GLY A 322 -12.48 23.51 -4.73
CA GLY A 322 -12.32 22.68 -5.93
C GLY A 322 -13.60 22.42 -6.70
N ILE A 323 -14.77 22.85 -6.23
CA ILE A 323 -16.04 22.76 -6.98
C ILE A 323 -15.95 23.59 -8.28
N GLY A 324 -15.26 24.74 -8.25
CA GLY A 324 -15.02 25.55 -9.45
C GLY A 324 -14.31 24.78 -10.57
N LEU A 325 -13.46 23.80 -10.21
CA LEU A 325 -12.72 22.96 -11.17
C LEU A 325 -13.62 22.03 -11.97
N LEU A 326 -14.78 21.63 -11.44
CA LEU A 326 -15.73 20.78 -12.16
C LEU A 326 -16.42 21.52 -13.31
N PHE A 327 -16.52 22.85 -13.19
CA PHE A 327 -17.28 23.68 -14.13
C PHE A 327 -16.37 24.56 -15.01
N SER A 328 -15.12 24.81 -14.61
CA SER A 328 -14.17 25.64 -15.34
C SER A 328 -12.97 24.85 -15.84
N ARG A 329 -12.99 24.49 -17.14
CA ARG A 329 -11.83 23.86 -17.82
C ARG A 329 -10.56 24.73 -17.78
N SER A 330 -10.72 26.05 -17.71
CA SER A 330 -9.58 26.98 -17.63
C SER A 330 -8.92 26.94 -16.26
N GLU A 331 -9.70 26.95 -15.17
CA GLU A 331 -9.17 26.84 -13.81
C GLU A 331 -8.54 25.46 -13.56
N GLU A 332 -9.15 24.40 -14.12
CA GLU A 332 -8.58 23.05 -14.08
C GLU A 332 -7.17 23.02 -14.71
N GLN A 333 -7.02 23.64 -15.89
CA GLN A 333 -5.74 23.67 -16.60
C GLN A 333 -4.69 24.47 -15.82
N THR A 334 -5.01 25.68 -15.35
CA THR A 334 -4.08 26.51 -14.55
C THR A 334 -3.62 25.79 -13.27
N ASN A 335 -4.55 25.15 -12.53
CA ASN A 335 -4.21 24.43 -11.31
C ASN A 335 -3.47 23.10 -11.59
N ARG A 336 -3.67 22.48 -12.76
CA ARG A 336 -2.84 21.36 -13.22
C ARG A 336 -1.42 21.81 -13.51
N ASP A 337 -1.26 22.95 -14.17
CA ASP A 337 0.05 23.48 -14.54
C ASP A 337 0.81 23.94 -13.28
N ALA A 338 0.15 24.62 -12.34
CA ALA A 338 0.73 24.97 -11.04
C ALA A 338 1.17 23.74 -10.22
N ARG A 339 0.34 22.68 -10.17
CA ARG A 339 0.73 21.40 -9.55
C ARG A 339 1.91 20.76 -10.26
N GLN A 340 1.98 20.85 -11.58
CA GLN A 340 3.12 20.33 -12.35
C GLN A 340 4.40 21.12 -12.11
N GLU A 341 4.31 22.44 -11.97
CA GLU A 341 5.45 23.29 -11.63
C GLU A 341 5.98 23.02 -10.23
N GLU A 342 5.11 22.91 -9.22
CA GLU A 342 5.53 22.49 -7.87
C GLU A 342 6.13 21.09 -7.89
N TRP A 343 5.50 20.15 -8.60
CA TRP A 343 6.01 18.79 -8.78
C TRP A 343 7.41 18.77 -9.40
N GLN A 344 7.67 19.61 -10.41
CA GLN A 344 9.01 19.74 -11.01
C GLN A 344 10.04 20.38 -10.08
N LYS A 345 9.60 21.19 -9.12
CA LYS A 345 10.47 21.79 -8.09
C LYS A 345 10.85 20.81 -6.99
N LEU A 346 10.19 19.66 -6.88
CA LEU A 346 10.55 18.64 -5.89
C LEU A 346 12.00 18.16 -6.11
N PRO A 347 12.76 17.90 -5.03
CA PRO A 347 14.16 17.48 -5.14
C PRO A 347 14.39 16.25 -6.03
N GLU A 348 13.41 15.34 -6.13
CA GLU A 348 13.46 14.17 -7.02
C GLU A 348 13.42 14.50 -8.53
N HIS A 349 12.96 15.69 -8.90
CA HIS A 349 12.84 16.14 -10.30
C HIS A 349 13.87 17.21 -10.68
N GLN A 350 14.56 17.77 -9.69
CA GLN A 350 15.76 18.57 -9.93
C GLN A 350 16.93 17.62 -10.15
N GLY A 351 17.23 17.31 -11.41
CA GLY A 351 18.45 16.58 -11.75
C GLY A 351 19.66 17.32 -11.17
N ASN A 352 20.51 16.59 -10.44
CA ASN A 352 21.85 17.07 -10.06
C ASN A 352 22.63 17.55 -11.29
#